data_AF-A0A2M9EUY5-F1
#
_entry.id   AF-A0A2M9EUY5-F1
#
_cell.length_a   1.000
_cell.length_b   1.000
_cell.length_c   1.000
_cell.angle_alpha   90.00
_cell.angle_beta   90.00
_cell.angle_gamma   90.00
#
_symmetry.space_group_name_H-M   'P 1'
#
loop_
_entity.id
_entity.type
_entity.pdbx_description
1 polymer ?
#
loop_
_entity_poly.entity_id
_entity_poly.type
_entity_poly.pdbx_seq_one_letter_code
_entity_poly.pdbx_strand_id
1 'polypeptide(L)'
;MEASTDSERKSLETLNNRYFGALAYSSKEELEQLRKLGFPSPADWIKAQLLSDNDLQERYQRGNMVAGMIYADRLISRAENDLRRLRSTNTTTHNSGDLAVAIEAAVLIGELKSQSNSPFLAYQYAAMRRALDMEPQPERTAGALLAASARGDSRAQGFYDQFSRIHKDMNADLIAINFELNKPNTPAQQPRRR
;
A
#
# COMPACT_ATOMS: atom_id res chain seq x y z
N MET A 1 -12.40 -10.39 17.92
CA MET A 1 -12.29 -11.05 16.60
C MET A 1 -13.40 -12.08 16.51
N GLU A 2 -14.46 -11.83 15.75
CA GLU A 2 -15.42 -12.89 15.39
C GLU A 2 -14.68 -13.97 14.58
N ALA A 3 -15.08 -15.23 14.77
CA ALA A 3 -14.29 -16.44 14.47
C ALA A 3 -13.64 -16.44 13.08
N SER A 4 -12.35 -16.10 13.03
CA SER A 4 -11.47 -16.33 11.89
C SER A 4 -10.74 -17.66 12.08
N THR A 5 -10.72 -18.50 11.05
CA THR A 5 -9.87 -19.70 10.99
C THR A 5 -8.40 -19.33 11.20
N ASP A 6 -7.57 -20.30 11.63
CA ASP A 6 -6.14 -20.06 11.83
C ASP A 6 -5.43 -19.61 10.54
N SER A 7 -5.90 -20.07 9.38
CA SER A 7 -5.42 -19.65 8.06
C SER A 7 -5.71 -18.16 7.79
N GLU A 8 -6.94 -17.72 8.07
CA GLU A 8 -7.33 -16.31 7.91
C GLU A 8 -6.55 -15.40 8.85
N ARG A 9 -6.33 -15.83 10.10
CA ARG A 9 -5.53 -15.06 11.06
C ARG A 9 -4.10 -14.85 10.56
N LYS A 10 -3.44 -15.93 10.11
CA LYS A 10 -2.08 -15.88 9.57
C LYS A 10 -1.99 -15.03 8.30
N SER A 11 -3.00 -15.10 7.44
CA SER A 11 -3.10 -14.26 6.24
C SER A 11 -3.17 -12.78 6.61
N LEU A 12 -4.04 -12.40 7.55
CA LEU A 12 -4.19 -11.03 8.01
C LEU A 12 -2.94 -10.50 8.74
N GLU A 13 -2.27 -11.33 9.54
CA GLU A 13 -0.98 -10.96 10.15
C GLU A 13 0.09 -10.68 9.10
N THR A 14 0.18 -11.52 8.06
CA THR A 14 1.11 -11.32 6.95
C THR A 14 0.84 -10.01 6.22
N LEU A 15 -0.43 -9.72 5.93
CA LEU A 15 -0.85 -8.45 5.35
C LEU A 15 -0.50 -7.26 6.25
N ASN A 16 -0.78 -7.38 7.55
CA ASN A 16 -0.49 -6.30 8.49
C ASN A 16 1.02 -6.00 8.57
N ASN A 17 1.87 -7.04 8.58
CA ASN A 17 3.32 -6.89 8.55
C ASN A 17 3.82 -6.26 7.23
N ARG A 18 3.20 -6.61 6.11
CA ARG A 18 3.50 -5.97 4.81
C ARG A 18 3.26 -4.46 4.89
N TYR A 19 2.19 -4.05 5.56
CA TYR A 19 1.76 -2.66 5.67
C TYR A 19 2.11 -2.02 7.03
N PHE A 20 3.24 -2.40 7.64
CA PHE A 20 3.82 -1.70 8.79
C PHE A 20 2.90 -1.62 10.02
N GLY A 21 1.94 -2.54 10.16
CA GLY A 21 0.97 -2.53 11.25
C GLY A 21 -0.30 -1.70 10.98
N ALA A 22 -0.40 -1.06 9.81
CA ALA A 22 -1.47 -0.10 9.51
C ALA A 22 -2.89 -0.72 9.43
N LEU A 23 -3.00 -2.04 9.25
CA LEU A 23 -4.28 -2.75 9.20
C LEU A 23 -4.77 -3.22 10.58
N ALA A 24 -3.90 -3.17 11.60
CA ALA A 24 -4.29 -3.49 12.96
C ALA A 24 -5.24 -2.42 13.52
N TYR A 25 -6.10 -2.83 14.44
CA TYR A 25 -6.99 -1.97 15.20
C TYR A 25 -7.23 -2.59 16.58
N SER A 26 -7.50 -1.74 17.56
CA SER A 26 -7.67 -2.10 18.97
C SER A 26 -9.13 -2.22 19.40
N SER A 27 -10.06 -1.63 18.62
CA SER A 27 -11.48 -1.51 18.97
C SER A 27 -12.37 -1.48 17.73
N LYS A 28 -13.68 -1.71 17.92
CA LYS A 28 -14.67 -1.62 16.82
C LYS A 28 -14.77 -0.17 16.32
N GLU A 29 -14.63 0.78 17.22
CA GLU A 29 -14.64 2.21 16.96
C GLU A 29 -13.46 2.60 16.04
N GLU A 30 -12.26 2.10 16.34
CA GLU A 30 -11.09 2.31 15.48
C GLU A 30 -11.29 1.65 14.11
N LEU A 31 -11.80 0.42 14.05
CA LEU A 31 -12.09 -0.23 12.77
C LEU A 31 -13.06 0.60 11.90
N GLU A 32 -14.09 1.17 12.51
CA GLU A 32 -15.04 2.04 11.80
C GLU A 32 -14.40 3.36 11.36
N GLN A 33 -13.50 3.94 12.16
CA GLN A 33 -12.71 5.10 11.75
C GLN A 33 -11.82 4.79 10.54
N LEU A 34 -11.14 3.64 10.54
CA LEU A 34 -10.32 3.21 9.40
C LEU A 34 -11.15 2.98 8.14
N ARG A 35 -12.34 2.36 8.28
CA ARG A 35 -13.28 2.20 7.16
C ARG A 35 -13.70 3.55 6.58
N LYS A 36 -14.00 4.55 7.43
CA LYS A 36 -14.32 5.92 6.98
C LYS A 36 -13.14 6.61 6.28
N LEU A 37 -11.92 6.31 6.69
CA LEU A 37 -10.69 6.74 5.99
C LEU A 37 -10.42 5.94 4.71
N GLY A 38 -11.26 4.96 4.36
CA GLY A 38 -11.14 4.17 3.14
C GLY A 38 -10.09 3.06 3.23
N PHE A 39 -9.81 2.54 4.43
CA PHE A 39 -9.00 1.33 4.57
C PHE A 39 -9.84 0.09 4.22
N PRO A 40 -9.26 -0.90 3.53
CA PRO A 40 -9.83 -2.23 3.46
C PRO A 40 -9.92 -2.86 4.86
N SER A 41 -11.11 -3.36 5.22
CA SER A 41 -11.30 -4.06 6.50
C SER A 41 -10.82 -5.52 6.42
N PRO A 42 -10.59 -6.21 7.56
CA PRO A 42 -10.24 -7.63 7.55
C PRO A 42 -11.24 -8.49 6.78
N ALA A 43 -12.53 -8.17 6.88
CA ALA A 43 -13.58 -8.87 6.17
C ALA A 43 -13.49 -8.66 4.65
N ASP A 44 -13.01 -7.51 4.19
CA ASP A 44 -12.80 -7.25 2.75
C ASP A 44 -11.65 -8.12 2.22
N TRP A 45 -10.55 -8.22 2.98
CA TRP A 45 -9.42 -9.10 2.64
C TRP A 45 -9.83 -10.57 2.60
N ILE A 46 -10.57 -11.05 3.61
CA ILE A 46 -11.04 -12.44 3.66
C ILE A 46 -11.98 -12.73 2.49
N LYS A 47 -13.00 -11.90 2.27
CA LYS A 47 -13.95 -12.10 1.15
C LYS A 47 -13.26 -12.06 -0.19
N ALA A 48 -12.26 -11.21 -0.35
CA ALA A 48 -11.50 -11.12 -1.59
C ALA A 48 -10.72 -12.39 -1.91
N GLN A 49 -10.42 -13.27 -0.95
CA GLN A 49 -9.77 -14.57 -1.24
C GLN A 49 -10.59 -15.44 -2.20
N LEU A 50 -11.92 -15.23 -2.25
CA LEU A 50 -12.84 -15.95 -3.14
C LEU A 50 -13.01 -15.27 -4.51
N LEU A 51 -12.41 -14.09 -4.72
CA LEU A 51 -12.55 -13.31 -5.95
C LEU A 51 -11.34 -13.54 -6.86
N SER A 52 -11.58 -13.63 -8.17
CA SER A 52 -10.51 -13.57 -9.16
C SER A 52 -9.97 -12.14 -9.29
N ASP A 53 -8.83 -11.99 -9.95
CA ASP A 53 -8.28 -10.66 -10.26
C ASP A 53 -9.21 -9.85 -11.16
N ASN A 54 -9.81 -10.52 -12.15
CA ASN A 54 -10.80 -9.90 -13.03
C ASN A 54 -12.01 -9.40 -12.21
N ASP A 55 -12.50 -10.16 -11.24
CA ASP A 55 -13.59 -9.72 -10.36
C ASP A 55 -13.21 -8.46 -9.56
N LEU A 56 -11.98 -8.41 -9.03
CA LEU A 56 -11.50 -7.25 -8.28
C LEU A 56 -11.36 -6.03 -9.19
N GLN A 57 -10.81 -6.22 -10.39
CA GLN A 57 -10.65 -5.16 -11.38
C GLN A 57 -12.00 -4.64 -11.87
N GLU A 58 -12.96 -5.50 -12.19
CA GLU A 58 -14.32 -5.11 -12.57
C GLU A 58 -15.01 -4.33 -11.46
N ARG A 59 -14.86 -4.77 -10.20
CA ARG A 59 -15.41 -4.04 -9.04
C ARG A 59 -14.77 -2.67 -8.90
N TYR A 60 -13.46 -2.55 -9.09
CA TYR A 60 -12.76 -1.27 -9.10
C TYR A 60 -13.25 -0.34 -10.20
N GLN A 61 -13.41 -0.84 -11.43
CA GLN A 61 -13.97 -0.08 -12.56
C GLN A 61 -15.39 0.42 -12.30
N ARG A 62 -16.16 -0.28 -11.45
CA ARG A 62 -17.49 0.14 -10.97
C ARG A 62 -17.43 1.09 -9.75
N GLY A 63 -16.25 1.59 -9.39
CA GLY A 63 -16.03 2.57 -8.32
C GLY A 63 -15.67 1.98 -6.95
N ASN A 64 -15.47 0.66 -6.83
CA ASN A 64 -15.06 0.06 -5.57
C ASN A 64 -13.55 0.21 -5.34
N MET A 65 -13.15 1.30 -4.68
CA MET A 65 -11.74 1.60 -4.38
C MET A 65 -11.07 0.51 -3.53
N VAL A 66 -11.81 -0.13 -2.61
CA VAL A 66 -11.27 -1.21 -1.78
C VAL A 66 -10.89 -2.41 -2.64
N ALA A 67 -11.71 -2.76 -3.64
CA ALA A 67 -11.37 -3.83 -4.58
C ALA A 67 -10.10 -3.50 -5.38
N GLY A 68 -9.92 -2.24 -5.78
CA GLY A 68 -8.70 -1.77 -6.45
C GLY A 68 -7.46 -1.85 -5.55
N MET A 69 -7.57 -1.46 -4.28
CA MET A 69 -6.48 -1.60 -3.31
C MET A 69 -6.10 -3.06 -3.08
N ILE A 70 -7.07 -3.96 -3.01
CA ILE A 70 -6.81 -5.40 -2.86
C ILE A 70 -6.19 -5.98 -4.14
N TYR A 71 -6.62 -5.54 -5.33
CA TYR A 71 -5.99 -5.93 -6.58
C TYR A 71 -4.53 -5.47 -6.66
N ALA A 72 -4.25 -4.22 -6.24
CA ALA A 72 -2.88 -3.71 -6.14
C ALA A 72 -2.00 -4.55 -5.20
N ASP A 73 -2.52 -5.03 -4.06
CA ASP A 73 -1.79 -5.93 -3.17
C ASP A 73 -1.39 -7.26 -3.85
N ARG A 74 -2.28 -7.82 -4.67
CA ARG A 74 -1.98 -9.04 -5.43
C ARG A 74 -0.88 -8.80 -6.46
N LEU A 75 -0.91 -7.66 -7.15
CA LEU A 75 0.14 -7.26 -8.07
C LEU A 75 1.48 -7.05 -7.36
N ILE A 76 1.50 -6.37 -6.21
CA ILE A 76 2.70 -6.22 -5.37
C ILE A 76 3.26 -7.59 -4.99
N SER A 77 2.41 -8.51 -4.54
CA SER A 77 2.81 -9.87 -4.15
C SER A 77 3.45 -10.64 -5.30
N ARG A 78 2.86 -10.56 -6.50
CA ARG A 78 3.41 -11.19 -7.70
C ARG A 78 4.74 -10.57 -8.11
N ALA A 79 4.81 -9.25 -8.20
CA ALA A 79 6.03 -8.53 -8.55
C ALA A 79 7.19 -8.84 -7.58
N GLU A 80 6.89 -8.92 -6.28
CA GLU A 80 7.87 -9.30 -5.26
C GLU A 80 8.41 -10.71 -5.48
N ASN A 81 7.56 -11.66 -5.86
CA ASN A 81 7.95 -13.04 -6.15
C ASN A 81 8.75 -13.17 -7.46
N ASP A 82 8.32 -12.47 -8.50
CA ASP A 82 9.00 -12.46 -9.81
C ASP A 82 10.41 -11.86 -9.68
N LEU A 83 10.55 -10.74 -8.97
CA LEU A 83 11.86 -10.13 -8.70
C LEU A 83 12.74 -11.00 -7.79
N ARG A 84 12.17 -11.65 -6.76
CA ARG A 84 12.92 -12.61 -5.93
C ARG A 84 13.47 -13.75 -6.77
N ARG A 85 12.66 -14.31 -7.68
CA ARG A 85 13.09 -15.37 -8.60
C ARG A 85 14.22 -14.90 -9.50
N LEU A 86 14.10 -13.72 -10.12
CA LEU A 86 15.16 -13.13 -10.96
C LEU A 86 16.48 -12.94 -10.20
N ARG A 87 16.42 -12.48 -8.95
CA ARG A 87 17.61 -12.33 -8.10
C ARG A 87 18.29 -13.67 -7.81
N SER A 88 17.50 -14.74 -7.65
CA SER A 88 18.01 -16.07 -7.35
C SER A 88 18.67 -16.79 -8.54
N THR A 89 18.30 -16.42 -9.78
CA THR A 89 18.76 -17.13 -10.99
C THR A 89 20.04 -16.56 -11.60
N ASN A 90 20.57 -15.43 -11.10
CA ASN A 90 21.79 -14.76 -11.60
C ASN A 90 21.79 -14.50 -13.13
N THR A 91 20.62 -14.54 -13.76
CA THR A 91 20.44 -14.34 -15.20
C THR A 91 20.34 -12.85 -15.48
N THR A 92 21.33 -12.29 -16.18
CA THR A 92 21.31 -10.91 -16.71
C THR A 92 20.26 -10.69 -17.81
N THR A 93 19.62 -11.76 -18.29
CA THR A 93 18.44 -11.69 -19.16
C THR A 93 17.22 -11.31 -18.34
N HIS A 94 16.96 -10.01 -18.26
CA HIS A 94 15.75 -9.45 -17.68
C HIS A 94 14.58 -9.81 -18.60
N ASN A 95 13.73 -10.76 -18.19
CA ASN A 95 12.48 -10.98 -18.89
C ASN A 95 11.57 -9.77 -18.66
N SER A 96 11.17 -9.10 -19.74
CA SER A 96 10.31 -7.91 -19.71
C SER A 96 8.99 -8.12 -18.96
N GLY A 97 8.50 -9.36 -18.89
CA GLY A 97 7.28 -9.73 -18.17
C GLY A 97 7.38 -9.60 -16.64
N ASP A 98 8.54 -9.88 -16.03
CA ASP A 98 8.69 -9.79 -14.57
C ASP A 98 8.67 -8.33 -14.07
N LEU A 99 9.13 -7.40 -14.93
CA LEU A 99 9.02 -5.95 -14.69
C LEU A 99 7.60 -5.42 -15.01
N ALA A 100 6.86 -6.07 -15.89
CA ALA A 100 5.53 -5.63 -16.30
C ALA A 100 4.54 -5.60 -15.13
N VAL A 101 4.57 -6.62 -14.27
CA VAL A 101 3.68 -6.68 -13.08
C VAL A 101 4.01 -5.57 -12.08
N ALA A 102 5.29 -5.25 -11.90
CA ALA A 102 5.72 -4.15 -11.05
C ALA A 102 5.27 -2.79 -11.59
N ILE A 103 5.33 -2.59 -12.91
CA ILE A 103 4.82 -1.40 -13.59
C ILE A 103 3.30 -1.31 -13.42
N GLU A 104 2.58 -2.41 -13.61
CA GLU A 104 1.12 -2.46 -13.44
C GLU A 104 0.71 -2.08 -12.01
N ALA A 105 1.40 -2.61 -10.99
CA ALA A 105 1.19 -2.23 -9.59
C ALA A 105 1.40 -0.72 -9.38
N ALA A 106 2.47 -0.16 -9.93
CA ALA A 106 2.79 1.26 -9.78
C ALA A 106 1.76 2.16 -10.46
N VAL A 107 1.31 1.80 -11.67
CA VAL A 107 0.26 2.52 -12.41
C VAL A 107 -1.04 2.51 -11.61
N LEU A 108 -1.49 1.33 -11.17
CA LEU A 108 -2.73 1.20 -10.41
C LEU A 108 -2.70 1.98 -9.10
N ILE A 109 -1.59 1.94 -8.35
CA ILE A 109 -1.46 2.75 -7.12
C ILE A 109 -1.49 4.24 -7.44
N GLY A 110 -0.89 4.67 -8.55
CA GLY A 110 -0.96 6.06 -9.03
C GLY A 110 -2.39 6.49 -9.32
N GLU A 111 -3.16 5.66 -10.03
CA GLU A 111 -4.58 5.88 -10.31
C GLU A 111 -5.43 5.92 -9.04
N LEU A 112 -5.25 4.95 -8.13
CA LEU A 112 -5.97 4.93 -6.87
C LEU A 112 -5.69 6.19 -6.04
N LYS A 113 -4.43 6.68 -6.05
CA LYS A 113 -4.06 7.95 -5.38
C LYS A 113 -4.69 9.18 -6.03
N SER A 114 -4.97 9.14 -7.34
CA SER A 114 -5.67 10.24 -8.02
C SER A 114 -7.16 10.27 -7.72
N GLN A 115 -7.75 9.12 -7.38
CA GLN A 115 -9.18 8.96 -7.15
C GLN A 115 -9.58 8.86 -5.66
N SER A 116 -8.62 8.61 -4.77
CA SER A 116 -8.86 8.40 -3.35
C SER A 116 -7.82 9.08 -2.46
N ASN A 117 -8.31 9.69 -1.38
CA ASN A 117 -7.49 10.25 -0.30
C ASN A 117 -7.19 9.24 0.81
N SER A 118 -7.51 7.95 0.63
CA SER A 118 -7.23 6.94 1.65
C SER A 118 -5.76 6.98 2.07
N PRO A 119 -5.45 7.07 3.38
CA PRO A 119 -4.09 6.94 3.90
C PRO A 119 -3.46 5.60 3.54
N PHE A 120 -4.28 4.55 3.36
CA PHE A 120 -3.81 3.20 3.04
C PHE A 120 -2.90 3.17 1.79
N LEU A 121 -3.17 4.04 0.81
CA LEU A 121 -2.41 4.10 -0.44
C LEU A 121 -0.95 4.54 -0.25
N ALA A 122 -0.64 5.32 0.79
CA ALA A 122 0.74 5.67 1.11
C ALA A 122 1.49 4.44 1.67
N TYR A 123 0.85 3.63 2.51
CA TYR A 123 1.42 2.35 2.96
C TYR A 123 1.58 1.37 1.79
N GLN A 124 0.64 1.32 0.84
CA GLN A 124 0.78 0.49 -0.36
C GLN A 124 1.95 0.92 -1.23
N TYR A 125 2.16 2.22 -1.42
CA TYR A 125 3.34 2.73 -2.10
C TYR A 125 4.63 2.30 -1.40
N ALA A 126 4.71 2.45 -0.07
CA ALA A 126 5.88 2.03 0.70
C ALA A 126 6.14 0.53 0.59
N ALA A 127 5.10 -0.30 0.72
CA ALA A 127 5.20 -1.75 0.60
C ALA A 127 5.65 -2.16 -0.81
N MET A 128 5.11 -1.53 -1.86
CA MET A 128 5.55 -1.75 -3.23
C MET A 128 7.02 -1.37 -3.39
N ARG A 129 7.44 -0.17 -2.99
CA ARG A 129 8.86 0.24 -3.11
C ARG A 129 9.79 -0.69 -2.36
N ARG A 130 9.46 -1.06 -1.12
CA ARG A 130 10.24 -2.03 -0.33
C ARG A 130 10.37 -3.38 -1.04
N ALA A 131 9.32 -3.84 -1.71
CA ALA A 131 9.33 -5.09 -2.47
C ALA A 131 10.20 -5.00 -3.74
N LEU A 132 10.18 -3.85 -4.41
CA LEU A 132 10.81 -3.68 -5.73
C LEU A 132 12.27 -3.21 -5.66
N ASP A 133 12.65 -2.44 -4.65
CA ASP A 133 13.98 -1.85 -4.57
C ASP A 133 15.06 -2.95 -4.40
N MET A 134 16.17 -2.80 -5.14
CA MET A 134 17.30 -3.73 -5.08
C MET A 134 18.08 -3.58 -3.78
N GLU A 135 18.18 -2.35 -3.28
CA GLU A 135 18.77 -2.00 -2.01
C GLU A 135 17.72 -1.33 -1.12
N PRO A 136 17.75 -1.54 0.21
CA PRO A 136 16.84 -0.85 1.12
C PRO A 136 16.96 0.67 1.00
N GLN A 137 15.83 1.35 0.77
CA GLN A 137 15.72 2.81 0.69
C GLN A 137 14.75 3.29 1.80
N PRO A 138 15.19 3.36 3.06
CA PRO A 138 14.31 3.62 4.20
C PRO A 138 13.57 4.96 4.11
N GLU A 139 14.15 5.97 3.45
CA GLU A 139 13.56 7.29 3.24
C GLU A 139 12.23 7.24 2.48
N ARG A 140 12.06 6.27 1.58
CA ARG A 140 10.80 6.08 0.84
C ARG A 140 9.67 5.63 1.75
N THR A 141 9.99 4.73 2.67
CA THR A 141 9.04 4.24 3.67
C THR A 141 8.73 5.36 4.66
N ALA A 142 9.75 6.04 5.18
CA ALA A 142 9.59 7.18 6.07
C ALA A 142 8.71 8.30 5.48
N GLY A 143 8.98 8.73 4.24
CA GLY A 143 8.16 9.75 3.56
C GLY A 143 6.71 9.31 3.35
N ALA A 144 6.49 8.04 3.02
CA ALA A 144 5.15 7.48 2.87
C ALA A 144 4.38 7.37 4.19
N LEU A 145 5.05 7.03 5.31
CA LEU A 145 4.42 7.03 6.64
C LEU A 145 3.97 8.44 7.03
N LEU A 146 4.81 9.45 6.81
CA LEU A 146 4.43 10.86 7.02
C LEU A 146 3.27 11.27 6.10
N ALA A 147 3.25 10.79 4.85
CA ALA A 147 2.17 11.07 3.92
C ALA A 147 0.84 10.41 4.34
N ALA A 148 0.87 9.22 4.94
CA ALA A 148 -0.31 8.60 5.54
C ALA A 148 -0.88 9.46 6.69
N SER A 149 0.00 10.06 7.50
CA SER A 149 -0.40 11.03 8.54
C SER A 149 -1.10 12.24 7.93
N ALA A 150 -0.52 12.82 6.87
CA ALA A 150 -1.10 13.96 6.16
C ALA A 150 -2.43 13.62 5.46
N ARG A 151 -2.68 12.35 5.13
CA ARG A 151 -3.95 11.84 4.60
C ARG A 151 -5.00 11.57 5.68
N GLY A 152 -4.65 11.65 6.97
CA GLY A 152 -5.59 11.57 8.08
C GLY A 152 -5.47 10.33 8.98
N ASP A 153 -4.51 9.42 8.76
CA ASP A 153 -4.24 8.34 9.71
C ASP A 153 -3.40 8.86 10.88
N SER A 154 -4.04 9.16 12.01
CA SER A 154 -3.39 9.70 13.22
C SER A 154 -2.33 8.77 13.82
N ARG A 155 -2.34 7.48 13.48
CA ARG A 155 -1.40 6.48 14.00
C ARG A 155 -0.10 6.48 13.21
N ALA A 156 -0.11 7.01 11.99
CA ALA A 156 1.02 6.98 11.07
C ALA A 156 2.28 7.65 11.61
N GLN A 157 2.13 8.73 12.39
CA GLN A 157 3.25 9.38 13.08
C GLN A 157 3.95 8.41 14.05
N GLY A 158 3.17 7.62 14.81
CA GLY A 158 3.73 6.61 15.71
C GLY A 158 4.47 5.50 14.97
N PHE A 159 4.02 5.12 13.77
CA PHE A 159 4.75 4.18 12.91
C PHE A 159 6.05 4.80 12.37
N TYR A 160 6.03 6.07 11.96
CA TYR A 160 7.23 6.81 11.56
C TYR A 160 8.26 6.91 12.69
N ASP A 161 7.83 7.24 13.91
CA ASP A 161 8.70 7.36 15.07
C ASP A 161 9.37 6.02 15.42
N GLN A 162 8.65 4.91 15.30
CA GLN A 162 9.22 3.57 15.50
C GLN A 162 10.23 3.22 14.40
N PHE A 163 9.89 3.53 13.14
CA PHE A 163 10.74 3.27 11.98
C PHE A 163 12.05 4.09 12.03
N SER A 164 11.96 5.38 12.35
CA SER A 164 13.12 6.29 12.39
C SER A 164 14.12 5.96 13.50
N ARG A 165 13.69 5.34 14.60
CA ARG A 165 14.59 4.85 15.66
C ARG A 165 15.52 3.74 15.16
N ILE A 166 15.07 2.95 14.18
CA ILE A 166 15.84 1.86 13.57
C ILE A 166 16.72 2.40 12.44
N HIS A 167 16.23 3.40 11.69
CA HIS A 167 16.90 3.99 10.53
C HIS A 167 17.38 5.42 10.83
N LYS A 168 18.40 5.56 11.70
CA LYS A 168 18.84 6.87 12.21
C LYS A 168 19.53 7.77 11.19
N ASP A 169 20.12 7.16 10.15
CA ASP A 169 20.96 7.85 9.18
C ASP A 169 20.20 8.24 7.90
N MET A 170 18.87 8.27 7.95
CA MET A 170 18.04 8.60 6.81
C MET A 170 18.26 10.05 6.34
N ASN A 171 18.29 10.23 5.01
CA ASN A 171 18.39 11.56 4.41
C ASN A 171 17.04 12.30 4.45
N ALA A 172 17.00 13.45 5.13
CA ALA A 172 15.80 14.25 5.31
C ALA A 172 15.21 14.80 3.99
N ASP A 173 16.05 15.17 3.02
CA ASP A 173 15.58 15.68 1.72
C ASP A 173 14.91 14.57 0.91
N LEU A 174 15.46 13.36 0.95
CA LEU A 174 14.85 12.19 0.31
C LEU A 174 13.54 11.80 1.00
N ILE A 175 13.43 11.93 2.33
CA ILE A 175 12.16 11.76 3.04
C ILE A 175 11.14 12.77 2.53
N ALA A 176 11.51 14.06 2.43
CA ALA A 176 10.62 15.12 1.98
C ALA A 176 10.13 14.89 0.52
N ILE A 177 11.02 14.49 -0.39
CA ILE A 177 10.65 14.13 -1.77
C ILE A 177 9.63 12.98 -1.77
N ASN A 178 9.86 11.92 -0.98
CA ASN A 178 8.94 10.78 -0.95
C ASN A 178 7.62 11.08 -0.24
N PHE A 179 7.63 12.00 0.73
CA PHE A 179 6.42 12.57 1.31
C PHE A 179 5.62 13.31 0.23
N GLU A 180 6.25 14.21 -0.52
CA GLU A 180 5.60 14.99 -1.58
C GLU A 180 4.99 14.12 -2.68
N LEU A 181 5.66 13.03 -3.06
CA LEU A 181 5.13 12.05 -4.00
C LEU A 181 3.88 11.33 -3.49
N ASN A 182 3.67 11.26 -2.17
CA ASN A 182 2.62 10.47 -1.53
C ASN A 182 1.58 11.28 -0.77
N LYS A 183 1.77 12.59 -0.61
CA LYS A 183 0.82 13.45 0.09
C LYS A 183 -0.57 13.42 -0.59
N PRO A 184 -1.63 13.87 0.09
CA PRO A 184 -2.95 13.96 -0.53
C PRO A 184 -2.86 14.83 -1.79
N ASN A 185 -3.63 14.49 -2.82
CA ASN A 185 -3.81 15.43 -3.92
C ASN A 185 -4.60 16.61 -3.36
N THR A 186 -3.94 17.75 -3.21
CA THR A 186 -4.65 19.03 -3.08
C THR A 186 -5.56 19.09 -4.31
N PRO A 187 -6.88 19.30 -4.17
CA PRO A 187 -7.72 19.52 -5.33
C PRO A 187 -7.04 20.61 -6.14
N ALA A 188 -6.59 20.29 -7.35
CA ALA A 188 -6.25 21.31 -8.32
C ALA A 188 -7.47 22.23 -8.32
N GLN A 189 -7.27 23.53 -8.11
CA GLN A 189 -8.32 24.51 -8.37
C GLN A 189 -8.78 24.22 -9.79
N GLN A 190 -9.90 23.50 -9.92
CA GLN A 190 -10.50 23.26 -11.22
C GLN A 190 -10.72 24.67 -11.77
N PRO A 191 -10.15 25.02 -12.94
CA PRO A 191 -10.50 26.28 -13.56
C PRO A 191 -12.01 26.25 -13.68
N ARG A 192 -12.67 27.18 -12.96
CA ARG A 192 -14.12 27.36 -13.04
C ARG A 192 -14.41 27.50 -14.53
N ARG A 193 -15.02 26.50 -15.14
CA ARG A 193 -15.60 26.65 -16.47
C ARG A 193 -16.64 27.74 -16.31
N ARG A 194 -16.31 28.93 -16.81
CA ARG A 194 -17.25 30.01 -17.02
C ARG A 194 -18.11 29.68 -18.23
#